data_AF-A0A0P8I815-F1
#
_entry.id   AF-A0A0P8I815-F1
#
_cell.length_a   1.000
_cell.length_b   1.000
_cell.length_c   1.000
_cell.angle_alpha   90.00
_cell.angle_beta   90.00
_cell.angle_gamma   90.00
#
_symmetry.space_group_name_H-M   'P 1'
#
loop_
_entity.id
_entity.type
_entity.pdbx_description
1 polymer ?
#
loop_
_entity_poly.entity_id
_entity_poly.type
_entity_poly.pdbx_seq_one_letter_code
_entity_poly.pdbx_strand_id
1 'polypeptide(L)'
;MGVEFHITRAEFWADNDDAQITSDEWLHYINSDNELSRYIINGDYHALWSGPSLYAEPWLDWSAGNIYTKWPDTYLYRKMLGIAKSLNAQVMDDDGTIYNDESQWEYDPLSSG
;
A
#
# COMPACT_ATOMS: atom_id res chain seq x y z
N MET A 1 3.61 18.13 -4.35
CA MET A 1 3.96 17.55 -3.04
C MET A 1 2.78 16.70 -2.64
N GLY A 2 2.97 15.39 -2.54
CA GLY A 2 1.90 14.46 -2.20
C GLY A 2 2.48 13.39 -1.29
N VAL A 3 1.63 12.87 -0.40
CA VAL A 3 2.03 11.86 0.58
C VAL A 3 2.06 10.50 -0.12
N GLU A 4 3.16 9.77 0.05
CA GLU A 4 3.32 8.40 -0.45
C GLU A 4 3.43 7.44 0.74
N PHE A 5 2.65 6.37 0.71
CA PHE A 5 2.71 5.34 1.75
C PHE A 5 3.34 4.10 1.16
N HIS A 6 4.23 3.48 1.92
CA HIS A 6 4.98 2.28 1.57
C HIS A 6 4.69 1.18 2.59
N ILE A 7 4.48 -0.04 2.09
CA ILE A 7 4.58 -1.27 2.86
C ILE A 7 6.01 -1.79 2.65
N THR A 8 6.76 -1.87 3.74
CA THR A 8 8.18 -2.24 3.71
C THR A 8 8.54 -3.11 4.91
N ARG A 9 9.56 -3.96 4.81
CA ARG A 9 10.14 -4.69 5.96
C ARG A 9 11.38 -3.99 6.52
N ALA A 10 11.88 -2.96 5.82
CA ALA A 10 13.07 -2.22 6.20
C ALA A 10 12.80 -1.24 7.33
N GLU A 11 13.87 -0.81 8.02
CA GLU A 11 13.79 0.27 9.01
C GLU A 11 13.43 1.62 8.36
N PHE A 12 13.85 1.83 7.11
CA PHE A 12 13.47 2.96 6.28
C PHE A 12 13.13 2.48 4.87
N TRP A 13 12.01 2.93 4.31
CA TRP A 13 11.46 2.38 3.06
C TRP A 13 12.43 2.47 1.88
N ALA A 14 13.27 3.52 1.83
CA ALA A 14 14.20 3.76 0.73
C ALA A 14 15.49 2.93 0.83
N ASP A 15 15.82 2.42 2.02
CA ASP A 15 17.04 1.65 2.31
C ASP A 15 16.67 0.17 2.56
N ASN A 16 16.05 -0.48 1.58
CA ASN A 16 15.40 -1.78 1.75
C ASN A 16 16.13 -2.97 1.08
N ASP A 17 17.35 -2.80 0.59
CA ASP A 17 18.07 -3.80 -0.22
C ASP A 17 18.11 -5.19 0.44
N ASP A 18 18.26 -5.26 1.76
CA ASP A 18 18.32 -6.51 2.54
C ASP A 18 16.96 -6.99 3.08
N ALA A 19 15.87 -6.26 2.80
CA ALA A 19 14.54 -6.47 3.40
C ALA A 19 13.39 -6.33 2.39
N GLN A 20 13.64 -6.61 1.11
CA GLN A 20 12.64 -6.44 0.06
C GLN A 20 11.45 -7.40 0.22
N ILE A 21 10.26 -6.91 -0.12
CA ILE A 21 9.13 -7.73 -0.52
C ILE A 21 9.35 -8.05 -1.99
N THR A 22 9.42 -9.32 -2.36
CA THR A 22 9.62 -9.70 -3.76
C THR A 22 8.34 -9.46 -4.58
N SER A 23 8.50 -9.25 -5.89
CA SER A 23 7.35 -9.15 -6.79
C SER A 23 6.50 -10.43 -6.80
N ASP A 24 7.12 -11.60 -6.64
CA ASP A 24 6.42 -12.88 -6.54
C ASP A 24 5.56 -12.98 -5.26
N GLU A 25 6.07 -12.51 -4.11
CA GLU A 25 5.28 -12.43 -2.87
C GLU A 25 4.07 -11.52 -3.05
N TRP A 26 4.25 -10.37 -3.71
CA TRP A 26 3.15 -9.45 -3.99
C TRP A 26 2.11 -10.05 -4.94
N LEU A 27 2.55 -10.66 -6.04
CA LEU A 27 1.65 -11.34 -6.97
C LEU A 27 0.90 -12.50 -6.30
N HIS A 28 1.57 -13.26 -5.45
CA HIS A 28 0.93 -14.31 -4.66
C HIS A 28 -0.15 -13.73 -3.74
N TYR A 29 0.15 -12.63 -3.06
CA TYR A 29 -0.81 -11.94 -2.21
C TYR A 29 -2.04 -11.48 -2.98
N ILE A 30 -1.86 -10.77 -4.12
CA ILE A 30 -2.97 -10.34 -4.98
C ILE A 30 -3.85 -11.54 -5.37
N ASN A 31 -3.26 -12.66 -5.76
CA ASN A 31 -4.01 -13.83 -6.19
C ASN A 31 -4.80 -14.50 -5.05
N SER A 32 -4.41 -14.28 -3.80
CA SER A 32 -5.09 -14.81 -2.61
C SER A 32 -6.19 -13.90 -2.06
N ASP A 33 -6.12 -12.61 -2.36
CA ASP A 33 -7.01 -11.57 -1.84
C ASP A 33 -8.13 -11.30 -2.86
N ASN A 34 -9.36 -11.64 -2.51
CA ASN A 34 -10.50 -11.50 -3.41
C ASN A 34 -10.94 -10.05 -3.65
N GLU A 35 -10.39 -9.09 -2.91
CA GLU A 35 -10.64 -7.66 -3.11
C GLU A 35 -9.56 -7.00 -3.98
N LEU A 36 -8.46 -7.69 -4.30
CA LEU A 36 -7.40 -7.17 -5.16
C LEU A 36 -7.48 -7.79 -6.55
N SER A 37 -7.29 -6.95 -7.56
CA SER A 37 -7.26 -7.39 -8.96
C SER A 37 -6.10 -6.77 -9.69
N ARG A 38 -5.36 -7.57 -10.47
CA ARG A 38 -4.27 -7.06 -11.29
C ARG A 38 -4.81 -6.17 -12.40
N TYR A 39 -4.21 -4.99 -12.57
CA TYR A 39 -4.53 -4.05 -13.63
C TYR A 39 -3.30 -3.79 -14.50
N ILE A 40 -3.01 -4.77 -15.36
CA ILE A 40 -1.80 -4.86 -16.19
C ILE A 40 -1.62 -3.68 -17.16
N ILE A 41 -2.67 -2.87 -17.38
CA ILE A 41 -2.59 -1.66 -18.20
C ILE A 41 -1.63 -0.64 -17.59
N ASN A 42 -1.56 -0.57 -16.25
CA ASN A 42 -0.70 0.37 -15.51
C ASN A 42 0.65 -0.23 -15.09
N GLY A 43 0.86 -1.54 -15.31
CA GLY A 43 2.09 -2.23 -14.95
C GLY A 43 1.83 -3.66 -14.48
N ASP A 44 2.85 -4.52 -14.55
CA ASP A 44 2.72 -5.96 -14.26
C ASP A 44 2.32 -6.25 -12.80
N TYR A 45 2.61 -5.31 -11.89
CA TYR A 45 2.41 -5.42 -10.45
C TYR A 45 1.35 -4.46 -9.90
N HIS A 46 0.69 -3.70 -10.77
CA HIS A 46 -0.35 -2.77 -10.37
C HIS A 46 -1.62 -3.53 -9.98
N ALA A 47 -2.19 -3.20 -8.83
CA ALA A 47 -3.42 -3.79 -8.32
C ALA A 47 -4.46 -2.72 -8.00
N LEU A 48 -5.69 -2.96 -8.41
CA LEU A 48 -6.87 -2.20 -7.98
C LEU A 48 -7.52 -2.93 -6.81
N TRP A 49 -7.94 -2.15 -5.81
CA TRP A 49 -8.69 -2.64 -4.67
C TRP A 49 -10.19 -2.36 -4.83
N SER A 50 -11.05 -3.36 -4.62
CA SER A 50 -12.50 -3.22 -4.73
C SER A 50 -13.20 -2.94 -3.40
N GLY A 51 -12.46 -2.52 -2.38
CA GLY A 51 -12.99 -2.24 -1.05
C GLY A 51 -13.69 -0.88 -0.93
N PRO A 52 -14.06 -0.46 0.31
CA PRO A 52 -14.90 0.71 0.57
C PRO A 52 -14.16 2.06 0.45
N SER A 53 -13.13 2.15 -0.39
CA SER A 53 -12.42 3.40 -0.64
C SER A 53 -13.36 4.48 -1.20
N LEU A 54 -13.05 5.73 -0.84
CA LEU A 54 -13.65 6.96 -1.36
C LEU A 54 -13.08 7.35 -2.74
N TYR A 55 -11.99 6.72 -3.17
CA TYR A 55 -11.52 6.80 -4.55
C TYR A 55 -12.32 5.90 -5.47
N ALA A 56 -12.48 6.30 -6.73
CA ALA A 56 -13.10 5.46 -7.75
C ALA A 56 -12.23 4.25 -8.11
N GLU A 57 -10.90 4.42 -8.09
CA GLU A 57 -9.91 3.40 -8.45
C GLU A 57 -8.75 3.43 -7.44
N PRO A 58 -8.97 2.98 -6.18
CA PRO A 58 -7.87 2.85 -5.22
C PRO A 58 -6.89 1.79 -5.70
N TRP A 59 -5.61 2.12 -5.66
CA TRP A 59 -4.57 1.28 -6.23
C TRP A 59 -3.40 1.10 -5.28
N LEU A 60 -2.71 -0.02 -5.46
CA LEU A 60 -1.43 -0.36 -4.85
C LEU A 60 -0.53 -0.89 -5.96
N ASP A 61 0.74 -0.53 -5.93
CA ASP A 61 1.72 -1.02 -6.90
C ASP A 61 2.98 -1.51 -6.19
N TRP A 62 3.76 -2.34 -6.86
CA TRP A 62 5.06 -2.80 -6.35
C TRP A 62 6.18 -2.12 -7.10
N SER A 63 7.15 -1.57 -6.36
CA SER A 63 8.35 -0.97 -6.93
C SER A 63 9.50 -1.07 -5.96
N ALA A 64 10.67 -1.45 -6.47
CA ALA A 64 11.94 -1.51 -5.73
C ALA A 64 11.81 -2.23 -4.37
N GLY A 65 11.10 -3.35 -4.31
CA GLY A 65 10.97 -4.14 -3.08
C GLY A 65 9.92 -3.64 -2.07
N ASN A 66 9.16 -2.60 -2.40
CA ASN A 66 8.07 -2.08 -1.57
C ASN A 66 6.73 -2.15 -2.32
N ILE A 67 5.63 -2.21 -1.58
CA ILE A 67 4.28 -1.95 -2.12
C ILE A 67 3.93 -0.51 -1.75
N TYR A 68 3.35 0.28 -2.65
CA TYR A 68 3.09 1.69 -2.37
C TYR A 68 1.80 2.20 -3.00
N THR A 69 1.33 3.34 -2.49
CA THR A 69 0.24 4.14 -3.07
C THR A 69 0.46 5.62 -2.74
N LYS A 70 -0.38 6.51 -3.29
CA LYS A 70 -0.33 7.95 -3.02
C LYS A 70 -1.65 8.42 -2.44
N TRP A 71 -1.56 9.24 -1.39
CA TRP A 71 -2.72 9.78 -0.67
C TRP A 71 -3.77 8.72 -0.36
N PRO A 72 -3.46 7.62 0.36
CA PRO A 72 -4.49 6.65 0.70
C PRO A 72 -5.58 7.33 1.53
N ASP A 73 -6.85 7.07 1.22
CA ASP A 73 -7.91 7.42 2.15
C ASP A 73 -7.85 6.52 3.38
N THR A 74 -8.68 6.82 4.39
CA THR A 74 -8.73 6.03 5.63
C THR A 74 -8.95 4.53 5.39
N TYR A 75 -9.72 4.15 4.36
CA TYR A 75 -10.02 2.75 4.07
C TYR A 75 -8.84 2.04 3.41
N LEU A 76 -8.22 2.67 2.42
CA LEU A 76 -7.05 2.13 1.73
C LEU A 76 -5.86 2.02 2.69
N TYR A 77 -5.68 3.00 3.56
CA TYR A 77 -4.69 2.93 4.64
C TYR A 77 -4.89 1.69 5.53
N ARG A 78 -6.13 1.43 5.98
CA ARG A 78 -6.43 0.24 6.80
C ARG A 78 -6.20 -1.05 6.01
N LYS A 79 -6.51 -1.07 4.71
CA LYS A 79 -6.15 -2.19 3.84
C LYS A 79 -4.64 -2.41 3.82
N MET A 80 -3.84 -1.35 3.69
CA MET A 80 -2.38 -1.44 3.74
C MET A 80 -1.87 -2.03 5.05
N LEU A 81 -2.45 -1.68 6.21
CA LEU A 81 -2.10 -2.31 7.49
C LEU A 81 -2.35 -3.83 7.47
N GLY A 82 -3.48 -4.27 6.90
CA GLY A 82 -3.81 -5.68 6.75
C GLY A 82 -2.84 -6.45 5.83
N ILE A 83 -2.46 -5.82 4.71
CA ILE A 83 -1.47 -6.37 3.77
C ILE A 83 -0.10 -6.46 4.47
N ALA A 84 0.34 -5.39 5.12
CA ALA A 84 1.61 -5.32 5.84
C ALA A 84 1.72 -6.45 6.88
N LYS A 85 0.67 -6.63 7.70
CA LYS A 85 0.61 -7.73 8.68
C LYS A 85 0.75 -9.11 8.03
N SER A 86 0.11 -9.32 6.88
CA SER A 86 0.14 -10.60 6.15
C SER A 86 1.52 -10.90 5.56
N LEU A 87 2.26 -9.86 5.17
CA LEU A 87 3.60 -9.96 4.58
C LEU A 87 4.74 -9.82 5.61
N ASN A 88 4.41 -9.77 6.91
CA ASN A 88 5.35 -9.49 8.00
C ASN A 88 6.17 -8.21 7.73
N ALA A 89 5.46 -7.14 7.40
CA ALA A 89 5.96 -5.82 7.04
C ALA A 89 5.25 -4.73 7.87
N GLN A 90 5.63 -3.47 7.65
CA GLN A 90 5.05 -2.28 8.29
C GLN A 90 4.62 -1.25 7.25
N VAL A 91 3.70 -0.35 7.63
CA VAL A 91 3.32 0.81 6.82
C VAL A 91 4.14 2.01 7.25
N MET A 92 4.70 2.73 6.28
CA MET A 92 5.55 3.91 6.49
C MET A 92 5.21 4.98 5.47
N ASP A 93 5.21 6.26 5.86
CA ASP A 93 5.15 7.36 4.89
C ASP A 93 6.53 7.70 4.31
N ASP A 94 6.58 8.65 3.39
CA ASP A 94 7.79 9.12 2.74
C ASP A 94 8.77 9.82 3.70
N ASP A 95 8.26 10.35 4.82
CA ASP A 95 9.05 10.98 5.90
C ASP A 95 9.62 9.96 6.92
N GLY A 96 9.26 8.67 6.81
CA GLY A 96 9.73 7.61 7.71
C GLY A 96 8.87 7.40 8.96
N THR A 97 7.69 8.04 9.04
CA THR A 97 6.71 7.80 10.09
C THR A 97 6.14 6.39 9.95
N ILE A 98 6.21 5.59 11.01
CA ILE A 98 5.66 4.23 11.04
C ILE A 98 4.23 4.24 11.57
N TYR A 99 3.36 3.53 10.86
CA TYR A 99 1.95 3.39 11.15
C TYR A 99 1.60 1.95 11.54
N ASN A 100 1.01 1.77 12.72
CA ASN A 100 0.68 0.47 13.31
C ASN A 100 -0.78 0.37 13.80
N ASP A 101 -1.50 1.48 13.85
CA ASP A 101 -2.86 1.55 14.38
C ASP A 101 -3.80 2.29 13.41
N GLU A 102 -5.04 1.80 13.31
CA GLU A 102 -6.05 2.29 12.36
C GLU A 102 -6.48 3.75 12.59
N SER A 103 -6.16 4.34 13.75
CA SER A 103 -6.46 5.74 14.10
C SER A 103 -5.35 6.74 13.74
N GLN A 104 -4.18 6.27 13.32
CA GLN A 104 -3.02 7.14 13.05
C GLN A 104 -3.10 7.89 11.72
N TRP A 105 -4.01 7.48 10.84
CA TRP A 105 -4.25 8.16 9.57
C TRP A 105 -5.75 8.23 9.28
N GLU A 106 -6.23 9.47 9.17
CA GLU A 106 -7.59 9.78 8.75
C GLU A 106 -7.51 10.78 7.60
N TYR A 107 -8.00 10.35 6.45
CA TYR A 107 -8.04 11.19 5.26
C TYR A 107 -9.28 10.89 4.45
N ASP A 108 -10.06 11.94 4.18
CA ASP A 108 -11.21 11.94 3.30
C ASP A 108 -10.91 12.84 2.08
N PRO A 109 -10.69 12.25 0.89
CA PRO A 109 -10.40 13.02 -0.32
C PRO A 109 -11.60 13.83 -0.82
N LEU A 110 -12.83 13.54 -0.38
CA LEU A 110 -14.04 14.25 -0.76
C LEU A 110 -14.34 15.46 0.14
N SER A 111 -13.73 15.52 1.33
CA SER A 111 -13.89 16.62 2.28
C SER A 111 -13.16 17.91 1.86
N SER A 112 -12.39 17.89 0.77
CA SER A 112 -11.64 19.04 0.25
C SER A 112 -12.43 19.92 -0.74
N GLY A 113 -13.77 19.82 -0.76
CA GLY A 113 -14.68 20.53 -1.64
C GLY A 113 -15.33 21.79 -1.05
#